data_AF-Q8CX82-F1
#
_entry.id   AF-Q8CX82-F1
#
_cell.length_a   1.000
_cell.length_b   1.000
_cell.length_c   1.000
_cell.angle_alpha   90.00
_cell.angle_beta   90.00
_cell.angle_gamma   90.00
#
_symmetry.space_group_name_H-M   'P 1'
#
loop_
_entity.id
_entity.type
_entity.pdbx_description
1 polymer ?
#
loop_
_entity_poly.entity_id
_entity_poly.type
_entity_poly.pdbx_seq_one_letter_code
_entity_poly.pdbx_strand_id
1 'polypeptide(L)'
;MTQINEADKESNIAGRDYSEKLDQLIETEAKIDKTKVEIKKHEKLIQQIIESNTMKKTARLRKLASSSKEKDVYIEHLEEEIMTYHLKLSTLKEETDRLRMQVQEFDYESIWRYAKNKKDNGEIIELINQYIDQHRIAEANFNFLLQSIARIFSSEPQEYKQHIYQKLFKVLKEKTPEFMIRSAFSDDDFSLKHVASYRASLTNRMRQYQITGELPEMVLDDKKIAYRFMESQQVRIPWLSVESYTYKQIPQKANIVIKPVNGAGGRGVYIVNEINDIINVKNGEILSNWDLLLSRMEKDIVEKRVEKDQWVIEELILEDNNDKTPARDIKFYCFYGQVGLVLEIIRTPESKYCWWDAEGNRVFTGKYNNSLFEGLGVTNDEMELAATISSRIPSPFIRIDFLKSEDGLVFGEFTPKPGNYDEFDDETDELLGDYFVEAQGKLEHDLINGKQFEEYKKIKQEANNDSVG
;
A
#
# COMPACT_ATOMS: atom_id res chain seq x y z
N MET A 1 57.38 -27.21 9.04
CA MET A 1 56.68 -26.20 9.85
C MET A 1 55.62 -25.57 8.99
N THR A 2 54.41 -25.55 9.53
CA THR A 2 53.17 -25.82 8.82
C THR A 2 52.44 -24.50 8.54
N GLN A 3 52.45 -24.03 7.30
CA GLN A 3 51.47 -23.07 6.79
C GLN A 3 50.43 -23.88 6.02
N ILE A 4 49.30 -24.19 6.67
CA ILE A 4 48.12 -24.75 6.03
C ILE A 4 47.04 -23.66 6.03
N ASN A 5 46.74 -23.21 4.81
CA ASN A 5 45.50 -22.64 4.27
C ASN A 5 44.46 -22.11 5.26
N GLU A 6 44.40 -20.78 5.38
CA GLU A 6 43.25 -20.06 5.94
C GLU A 6 42.06 -20.00 4.96
N ALA A 7 42.31 -20.07 3.64
CA ALA A 7 41.28 -20.07 2.60
C ALA A 7 40.37 -21.33 2.62
N ASP A 8 40.89 -22.51 3.00
CA ASP A 8 40.12 -23.74 3.13
C ASP A 8 39.25 -23.78 4.40
N LYS A 9 39.49 -22.89 5.37
CA LYS A 9 38.66 -22.77 6.57
C LYS A 9 37.41 -21.94 6.30
N GLU A 10 37.50 -20.88 5.52
CA GLU A 10 36.38 -19.97 5.27
C GLU A 10 35.34 -20.55 4.30
N SER A 11 35.77 -21.32 3.28
CA SER A 11 34.84 -22.04 2.39
C SER A 11 34.05 -23.14 3.14
N ASN A 12 34.65 -23.71 4.19
CA ASN A 12 34.05 -24.74 5.03
C ASN A 12 33.03 -24.16 6.02
N ILE A 13 33.16 -22.89 6.40
CA ILE A 13 32.24 -22.19 7.31
C ILE A 13 30.97 -21.77 6.58
N ALA A 14 31.10 -21.22 5.36
CA ALA A 14 29.95 -20.84 4.53
C ALA A 14 29.13 -22.04 4.05
N GLY A 15 29.79 -23.15 3.70
CA GLY A 15 29.12 -24.41 3.35
C GLY A 15 28.41 -25.07 4.55
N ARG A 16 28.94 -24.87 5.77
CA ARG A 16 28.29 -25.33 7.01
C ARG A 16 27.02 -24.54 7.33
N ASP A 17 27.02 -23.22 7.20
CA ASP A 17 25.83 -22.40 7.51
C ASP A 17 24.65 -22.67 6.54
N TYR A 18 24.92 -22.93 5.26
CA TYR A 18 23.88 -23.34 4.30
C TYR A 18 23.35 -24.76 4.59
N SER A 19 24.24 -25.71 4.90
CA SER A 19 23.84 -27.04 5.35
C SER A 19 23.00 -26.95 6.62
N GLU A 20 23.41 -26.14 7.60
CA GLU A 20 22.69 -25.95 8.87
C GLU A 20 21.29 -25.37 8.66
N LYS A 21 21.10 -24.42 7.73
CA LYS A 21 19.78 -23.88 7.39
C LYS A 21 18.89 -24.87 6.65
N LEU A 22 19.46 -25.66 5.74
CA LEU A 22 18.73 -26.74 5.07
C LEU A 22 18.35 -27.85 6.06
N ASP A 23 19.26 -28.20 6.96
CA ASP A 23 19.03 -29.14 8.05
C ASP A 23 17.95 -28.63 9.02
N GLN A 24 17.95 -27.33 9.34
CA GLN A 24 16.89 -26.69 10.13
C GLN A 24 15.53 -26.72 9.44
N LEU A 25 15.48 -26.49 8.11
CA LEU A 25 14.24 -26.55 7.34
C LEU A 25 13.69 -27.99 7.30
N ILE A 26 14.54 -28.97 7.03
CA ILE A 26 14.21 -30.40 7.05
C ILE A 26 13.76 -30.82 8.47
N GLU A 27 14.45 -30.37 9.51
CA GLU A 27 14.08 -30.65 10.91
C GLU A 27 12.73 -30.01 11.24
N THR A 28 12.46 -28.81 10.72
CA THR A 28 11.20 -28.09 10.93
C THR A 28 10.04 -28.79 10.22
N GLU A 29 10.21 -29.22 8.97
CA GLU A 29 9.21 -30.02 8.25
C GLU A 29 8.95 -31.36 8.96
N ALA A 30 10.00 -32.03 9.42
CA ALA A 30 9.87 -33.27 10.19
C ALA A 30 9.13 -33.05 11.53
N LYS A 31 9.38 -31.93 12.21
CA LYS A 31 8.63 -31.52 13.42
C LYS A 31 7.16 -31.27 13.09
N ILE A 32 6.85 -30.54 12.02
CA ILE A 32 5.47 -30.31 11.55
C ILE A 32 4.75 -31.64 11.33
N ASP A 33 5.38 -32.59 10.64
CA ASP A 33 4.74 -33.88 10.34
C ASP A 33 4.60 -34.76 11.57
N LYS A 34 5.58 -34.76 12.47
CA LYS A 34 5.47 -35.42 13.78
C LYS A 34 4.30 -34.83 14.59
N THR A 35 4.18 -33.51 14.65
CA THR A 35 3.12 -32.83 15.38
C THR A 35 1.74 -33.14 14.77
N LYS A 36 1.59 -33.19 13.44
CA LYS A 36 0.34 -33.64 12.79
C LYS A 36 -0.04 -35.07 13.18
N VAL A 37 0.94 -35.97 13.28
CA VAL A 37 0.70 -37.36 13.71
C VAL A 37 0.25 -37.39 15.17
N GLU A 38 0.86 -36.59 16.05
CA GLU A 38 0.47 -36.47 17.45
C GLU A 38 -0.93 -35.87 17.61
N ILE A 39 -1.28 -34.83 16.84
CA ILE A 39 -2.63 -34.26 16.78
C ILE A 39 -3.64 -35.36 16.42
N LYS A 40 -3.42 -36.10 15.33
CA LYS A 40 -4.31 -37.21 14.91
C LYS A 40 -4.41 -38.30 15.98
N LYS A 41 -3.33 -38.59 16.70
CA LYS A 41 -3.33 -39.56 17.80
C LYS A 41 -4.19 -39.07 18.96
N HIS A 42 -4.05 -37.81 19.37
CA HIS A 42 -4.83 -37.23 20.46
C HIS A 42 -6.31 -37.08 20.09
N GLU A 43 -6.64 -36.70 18.86
CA GLU A 43 -8.02 -36.69 18.34
C GLU A 43 -8.66 -38.09 18.44
N LYS A 44 -7.91 -39.14 18.05
CA LYS A 44 -8.37 -40.53 18.19
C LYS A 44 -8.57 -40.95 19.65
N LEU A 45 -7.66 -40.58 20.55
CA LEU A 45 -7.77 -40.90 21.98
C LEU A 45 -9.00 -40.22 22.60
N ILE A 46 -9.20 -38.93 22.32
CA ILE A 46 -10.40 -38.19 22.74
C ILE A 46 -11.66 -38.90 22.24
N GLN A 47 -11.70 -39.26 20.96
CA GLN A 47 -12.85 -39.97 20.39
C GLN A 47 -13.09 -41.33 21.05
N GLN A 48 -12.03 -42.10 21.31
CA GLN A 48 -12.13 -43.39 21.99
C GLN A 48 -12.66 -43.27 23.42
N ILE A 49 -12.22 -42.25 24.17
CA ILE A 49 -12.70 -41.98 25.53
C ILE A 49 -14.19 -41.58 25.49
N ILE A 50 -14.57 -40.67 24.59
CA ILE A 50 -15.97 -40.25 24.37
C ILE A 50 -16.83 -41.46 23.97
N GLU A 51 -16.30 -42.35 23.13
CA GLU A 51 -17.03 -43.49 22.62
C GLU A 51 -17.09 -44.68 23.58
N SER A 52 -16.32 -44.65 24.67
CA SER A 52 -16.25 -45.74 25.63
C SER A 52 -17.64 -46.05 26.21
N ASN A 53 -17.92 -47.34 26.40
CA ASN A 53 -19.18 -47.80 26.97
C ASN A 53 -19.45 -47.19 28.35
N THR A 54 -18.39 -46.89 29.10
CA THR A 54 -18.46 -46.25 30.42
C THR A 54 -18.96 -44.81 30.31
N MET A 55 -18.40 -43.98 29.43
CA MET A 55 -18.87 -42.60 29.20
C MET A 55 -20.27 -42.57 28.59
N LYS A 56 -20.56 -43.41 27.59
CA LYS A 56 -21.88 -43.48 26.94
C LYS A 56 -23.02 -43.95 27.87
N LYS A 57 -22.77 -44.98 28.70
CA LYS A 57 -23.78 -45.51 29.62
C LYS A 57 -24.02 -44.58 30.81
N THR A 58 -22.97 -43.90 31.28
CA THR A 58 -23.07 -43.00 32.43
C THR A 58 -23.63 -41.63 32.06
N ALA A 59 -23.49 -41.16 30.81
CA ALA A 59 -24.13 -39.92 30.34
C ALA A 59 -25.66 -39.93 30.53
N ARG A 60 -26.32 -41.09 30.41
CA ARG A 60 -27.76 -41.25 30.70
C ARG A 60 -28.06 -41.40 32.20
N LEU A 61 -27.16 -42.02 32.97
CA LEU A 61 -27.31 -42.23 34.42
C LEU A 61 -26.96 -40.99 35.26
N ARG A 62 -26.14 -40.05 34.77
CA ARG A 62 -25.87 -38.77 35.45
C ARG A 62 -27.12 -37.90 35.68
N LYS A 63 -28.21 -38.15 34.94
CA LYS A 63 -29.51 -37.49 35.16
C LYS A 63 -30.36 -38.10 36.28
N LEU A 64 -30.03 -39.31 36.77
CA LEU A 64 -30.81 -40.06 37.76
C LEU A 64 -29.86 -40.69 38.78
N ALA A 65 -29.78 -40.10 39.96
CA ALA A 65 -28.67 -40.24 40.91
C ALA A 65 -28.46 -41.64 41.53
N SER A 66 -27.25 -41.79 42.10
CA SER A 66 -26.64 -42.89 42.88
C SER A 66 -25.93 -43.99 42.09
N SER A 67 -24.87 -43.58 41.39
CA SER A 67 -23.78 -44.44 40.90
C SER A 67 -22.78 -44.74 42.03
N SER A 68 -22.04 -45.86 41.95
CA SER A 68 -21.07 -46.24 42.97
C SER A 68 -19.87 -45.29 42.96
N LYS A 69 -19.40 -44.88 44.15
CA LYS A 69 -18.30 -43.91 44.36
C LYS A 69 -17.05 -44.16 43.49
N GLU A 70 -16.72 -45.42 43.21
CA GLU A 70 -15.61 -45.80 42.33
C GLU A 70 -15.81 -45.43 40.85
N LYS A 71 -17.05 -45.49 40.34
CA LYS A 71 -17.35 -45.12 38.96
C LYS A 71 -17.28 -43.61 38.76
N ASP A 72 -17.68 -42.85 39.77
CA ASP A 72 -17.64 -41.38 39.73
C ASP A 72 -16.19 -40.89 39.74
N VAL A 73 -15.33 -41.50 40.57
CA VAL A 73 -13.87 -41.24 40.57
C VAL A 73 -13.22 -41.59 39.23
N TYR A 74 -13.63 -42.70 38.60
CA TYR A 74 -13.11 -43.08 37.28
C TYR A 74 -13.56 -42.13 36.15
N ILE A 75 -14.79 -41.60 36.24
CA ILE A 75 -15.29 -40.60 35.28
C ILE A 75 -14.54 -39.28 35.44
N GLU A 76 -14.35 -38.81 36.67
CA GLU A 76 -13.59 -37.59 36.97
C GLU A 76 -12.17 -37.69 36.41
N HIS A 77 -11.52 -38.84 36.58
CA HIS A 77 -10.21 -39.10 35.98
C HIS A 77 -10.21 -39.03 34.44
N LEU A 78 -11.22 -39.59 33.77
CA LEU A 78 -11.33 -39.49 32.31
C LEU A 78 -11.60 -38.06 31.83
N GLU A 79 -12.33 -37.26 32.59
CA GLU A 79 -12.58 -35.84 32.30
C GLU A 79 -11.31 -35.00 32.45
N GLU A 80 -10.50 -35.26 33.48
CA GLU A 80 -9.16 -34.67 33.61
C GLU A 80 -8.23 -35.06 32.46
N GLU A 81 -8.29 -36.32 32.01
CA GLU A 81 -7.48 -36.81 30.89
C GLU A 81 -7.89 -36.14 29.57
N ILE A 82 -9.20 -35.98 29.32
CA ILE A 82 -9.73 -35.25 28.15
C ILE A 82 -9.27 -33.79 28.19
N MET A 83 -9.40 -33.11 29.33
CA MET A 83 -8.95 -31.72 29.50
C MET A 83 -7.45 -31.59 29.22
N THR A 84 -6.64 -32.53 29.72
CA THR A 84 -5.20 -32.58 29.49
C THR A 84 -4.87 -32.75 28.00
N TYR A 85 -5.57 -33.64 27.29
CA TYR A 85 -5.36 -33.84 25.86
C TYR A 85 -5.85 -32.67 25.01
N HIS A 86 -6.94 -32.01 25.39
CA HIS A 86 -7.40 -30.78 24.74
C HIS A 86 -6.35 -29.67 24.85
N LEU A 87 -5.77 -29.48 26.03
CA LEU A 87 -4.69 -28.50 26.24
C LEU A 87 -3.47 -28.81 25.36
N LYS A 88 -3.00 -30.07 25.38
CA LYS A 88 -1.86 -30.51 24.54
C LYS A 88 -2.14 -30.32 23.05
N LEU A 89 -3.34 -30.67 22.60
CA LEU A 89 -3.74 -30.54 21.20
C LEU A 89 -3.82 -29.07 20.77
N SER A 90 -4.26 -28.17 21.66
CA SER A 90 -4.22 -26.73 21.43
C SER A 90 -2.78 -26.24 21.23
N THR A 91 -1.88 -26.57 22.16
CA THR A 91 -0.46 -26.17 22.08
C THR A 91 0.23 -26.69 20.83
N LEU A 92 -0.01 -27.96 20.45
CA LEU A 92 0.57 -28.56 19.26
C LEU A 92 0.05 -27.94 17.95
N LYS A 93 -1.24 -27.56 17.92
CA LYS A 93 -1.81 -26.82 16.78
C LYS A 93 -1.15 -25.45 16.63
N GLU A 94 -0.99 -24.72 17.73
CA GLU A 94 -0.31 -23.42 17.72
C GLU A 94 1.14 -23.51 17.26
N GLU A 95 1.89 -24.52 17.74
CA GLU A 95 3.26 -24.74 17.30
C GLU A 95 3.35 -25.10 15.81
N THR A 96 2.43 -25.94 15.33
CA THR A 96 2.36 -26.32 13.90
C THR A 96 2.05 -25.12 13.03
N ASP A 97 1.08 -24.29 13.41
CA ASP A 97 0.70 -23.09 12.67
C ASP A 97 1.87 -22.09 12.65
N ARG A 98 2.56 -21.93 13.79
CA ARG A 98 3.78 -21.10 13.87
C ARG A 98 4.88 -21.57 12.93
N LEU A 99 5.19 -22.87 12.93
CA LEU A 99 6.23 -23.42 12.07
C LEU A 99 5.84 -23.35 10.58
N ARG A 100 4.57 -23.59 10.25
CA ARG A 100 4.08 -23.43 8.87
C ARG A 100 4.25 -21.99 8.39
N MET A 101 3.93 -21.00 9.25
CA MET A 101 4.12 -19.56 8.96
C MET A 101 5.55 -19.16 8.62
N GLN A 102 6.54 -19.97 8.97
CA GLN A 102 7.96 -19.70 8.68
C GLN A 102 8.45 -20.31 7.36
N VAL A 103 7.75 -21.30 6.82
CA VAL A 103 8.28 -22.14 5.71
C VAL A 103 7.41 -22.05 4.45
N GLN A 104 6.13 -21.74 4.58
CA GLN A 104 5.18 -21.76 3.47
C GLN A 104 4.77 -20.34 3.05
N GLU A 105 4.64 -20.08 1.76
CA GLU A 105 3.91 -18.92 1.25
C GLU A 105 2.42 -19.08 1.59
N PHE A 106 1.86 -18.13 2.34
CA PHE A 106 0.43 -18.09 2.64
C PHE A 106 -0.26 -17.12 1.71
N ASP A 107 -1.45 -17.51 1.24
CA ASP A 107 -2.36 -16.55 0.65
C ASP A 107 -2.88 -15.57 1.72
N TYR A 108 -3.23 -14.37 1.28
CA TYR A 108 -3.70 -13.30 2.16
C TYR A 108 -4.93 -13.70 2.99
N GLU A 109 -5.85 -14.49 2.46
CA GLU A 109 -7.06 -14.89 3.21
C GLU A 109 -6.73 -15.80 4.38
N SER A 110 -5.75 -16.70 4.21
CA SER A 110 -5.28 -17.58 5.27
C SER A 110 -4.63 -16.78 6.41
N ILE A 111 -3.76 -15.82 6.08
CA ILE A 111 -3.14 -14.91 7.06
C ILE A 111 -4.23 -14.09 7.77
N TRP A 112 -5.16 -13.52 7.01
CA TRP A 112 -6.24 -12.70 7.57
C TRP A 112 -7.14 -13.49 8.52
N ARG A 113 -7.52 -14.71 8.15
CA ARG A 113 -8.33 -15.60 9.02
C ARG A 113 -7.60 -15.93 10.32
N TYR A 114 -6.31 -16.22 10.25
CA TYR A 114 -5.49 -16.48 11.44
C TYR A 114 -5.39 -15.25 12.35
N ALA A 115 -5.06 -14.08 11.78
CA ALA A 115 -4.97 -12.83 12.53
C ALA A 115 -6.33 -12.45 13.17
N LYS A 116 -7.43 -12.68 12.46
CA LYS A 116 -8.79 -12.47 12.99
C LYS A 116 -9.08 -13.42 14.15
N ASN A 117 -8.76 -14.71 14.04
CA ASN A 117 -8.96 -15.65 15.13
C ASN A 117 -8.16 -15.27 16.38
N LYS A 118 -6.89 -14.91 16.22
CA LYS A 118 -6.03 -14.46 17.32
C LYS A 118 -6.54 -13.14 17.94
N LYS A 119 -7.12 -12.24 17.14
CA LYS A 119 -7.83 -11.05 17.64
C LYS A 119 -9.06 -11.42 18.45
N ASP A 120 -9.91 -12.32 17.95
CA ASP A 120 -11.16 -12.72 18.60
C ASP A 120 -10.90 -13.43 19.95
N ASN A 121 -9.73 -14.07 20.10
CA ASN A 121 -9.28 -14.70 21.35
C ASN A 121 -8.53 -13.77 22.31
N GLY A 122 -8.26 -12.50 21.93
CA GLY A 122 -7.47 -11.57 22.75
C GLY A 122 -5.96 -11.81 22.74
N GLU A 123 -5.45 -12.65 21.83
CA GLU A 123 -4.06 -13.10 21.72
C GLU A 123 -3.25 -12.31 20.68
N ILE A 124 -3.88 -11.39 19.95
CA ILE A 124 -3.26 -10.68 18.82
C ILE A 124 -2.06 -9.83 19.22
N ILE A 125 -2.04 -9.25 20.42
CA ILE A 125 -0.92 -8.41 20.88
C ILE A 125 0.32 -9.25 21.16
N GLU A 126 0.15 -10.40 21.82
CA GLU A 126 1.26 -11.34 22.08
C GLU A 126 1.83 -11.87 20.76
N LEU A 127 0.96 -12.25 19.83
CA LEU A 127 1.34 -12.67 18.49
C LEU A 127 2.15 -11.59 17.75
N ILE A 128 1.68 -10.33 17.78
CA ILE A 128 2.38 -9.20 17.14
C ILE A 128 3.77 -9.03 17.76
N ASN A 129 3.88 -9.01 19.10
CA ASN A 129 5.17 -8.84 19.77
C ASN A 129 6.15 -9.97 19.42
N GLN A 130 5.67 -11.21 19.42
CA GLN A 130 6.46 -12.37 19.03
C GLN A 130 7.00 -12.23 17.60
N TYR A 131 6.16 -11.86 16.64
CA TYR A 131 6.59 -11.69 15.25
C TYR A 131 7.49 -10.47 15.06
N ILE A 132 7.29 -9.38 15.80
CA ILE A 132 8.21 -8.22 15.79
C ILE A 132 9.60 -8.65 16.25
N ASP A 133 9.69 -9.38 17.37
CA ASP A 133 10.98 -9.84 17.89
C ASP A 133 11.66 -10.83 16.94
N GLN A 134 10.90 -11.79 16.41
CA GLN A 134 11.40 -12.74 15.42
C GLN A 134 11.88 -12.04 14.15
N HIS A 135 11.09 -11.12 13.61
CA HIS A 135 11.45 -10.32 12.44
C HIS A 135 12.72 -9.51 12.69
N ARG A 136 12.81 -8.82 13.83
CA ARG A 136 13.99 -8.02 14.20
C ARG A 136 15.26 -8.87 14.29
N ILE A 137 15.19 -10.05 14.91
CA ILE A 137 16.34 -10.97 15.02
C ILE A 137 16.71 -11.52 13.64
N ALA A 138 15.74 -11.96 12.86
CA ALA A 138 15.96 -12.50 11.52
C ALA A 138 16.57 -11.45 10.59
N GLU A 139 16.01 -10.23 10.58
CA GLU A 139 16.50 -9.08 9.81
C GLU A 139 17.93 -8.72 10.22
N ALA A 140 18.23 -8.65 11.53
CA ALA A 140 19.58 -8.37 12.02
C ALA A 140 20.59 -9.43 11.56
N ASN A 141 20.27 -10.71 11.74
CA ASN A 141 21.14 -11.81 11.32
C ASN A 141 21.35 -11.84 9.81
N PHE A 142 20.29 -11.61 9.04
CA PHE A 142 20.34 -11.53 7.59
C PHE A 142 21.24 -10.37 7.14
N ASN A 143 21.04 -9.18 7.70
CA ASN A 143 21.89 -8.03 7.43
C ASN A 143 23.35 -8.30 7.81
N PHE A 144 23.63 -8.90 8.97
CA PHE A 144 25.00 -9.26 9.37
C PHE A 144 25.65 -10.24 8.40
N LEU A 145 24.91 -11.22 7.89
CA LEU A 145 25.39 -12.15 6.88
C LEU A 145 25.75 -11.42 5.58
N LEU A 146 24.83 -10.60 5.04
CA LEU A 146 25.07 -9.84 3.81
C LEU A 146 26.24 -8.87 3.96
N GLN A 147 26.37 -8.22 5.12
CA GLN A 147 27.51 -7.37 5.45
C GLN A 147 28.83 -8.15 5.51
N SER A 148 28.80 -9.36 6.07
CA SER A 148 29.97 -10.22 6.14
C SER A 148 30.39 -10.68 4.75
N ILE A 149 29.43 -11.04 3.88
CA ILE A 149 29.68 -11.34 2.46
C ILE A 149 30.33 -10.12 1.78
N ALA A 150 29.77 -8.92 1.94
CA ALA A 150 30.35 -7.70 1.37
C ALA A 150 31.80 -7.47 1.82
N ARG A 151 32.12 -7.73 3.10
CA ARG A 151 33.47 -7.59 3.63
C ARG A 151 34.44 -8.61 3.05
N ILE A 152 34.02 -9.87 2.93
CA ILE A 152 34.85 -10.93 2.30
C ILE A 152 35.22 -10.50 0.87
N PHE A 153 34.27 -10.00 0.10
CA PHE A 153 34.50 -9.56 -1.28
C PHE A 153 35.15 -8.18 -1.42
N SER A 154 35.42 -7.47 -0.32
CA SER A 154 36.00 -6.12 -0.38
C SER A 154 37.47 -6.11 -0.83
N SER A 155 38.18 -7.22 -0.64
CA SER A 155 39.58 -7.43 -1.05
C SER A 155 39.72 -8.23 -2.35
N GLU A 156 38.62 -8.68 -2.94
CA GLU A 156 38.62 -9.47 -4.17
C GLU A 156 38.88 -8.58 -5.42
N PRO A 157 39.26 -9.17 -6.56
CA PRO A 157 39.39 -8.42 -7.81
C PRO A 157 38.11 -7.66 -8.16
N GLN A 158 38.28 -6.50 -8.81
CA GLN A 158 37.21 -5.51 -9.03
C GLN A 158 35.94 -6.10 -9.65
N GLU A 159 36.08 -6.97 -10.65
CA GLU A 159 34.95 -7.61 -11.34
C GLU A 159 34.08 -8.46 -10.38
N TYR A 160 34.70 -9.21 -9.47
CA TYR A 160 33.98 -10.03 -8.48
C TYR A 160 33.32 -9.15 -7.42
N LYS A 161 34.07 -8.16 -6.90
CA LYS A 161 33.55 -7.18 -5.94
C LYS A 161 32.32 -6.47 -6.50
N GLN A 162 32.40 -5.99 -7.75
CA GLN A 162 31.31 -5.33 -8.46
C GLN A 162 30.09 -6.23 -8.61
N HIS A 163 30.29 -7.47 -9.10
CA HIS A 163 29.20 -8.42 -9.30
C HIS A 163 28.44 -8.72 -7.99
N ILE A 164 29.17 -8.92 -6.89
CA ILE A 164 28.57 -9.18 -5.58
C ILE A 164 27.89 -7.93 -5.04
N TYR A 165 28.55 -6.77 -5.08
CA TYR A 165 27.98 -5.53 -4.55
C TYR A 165 26.68 -5.16 -5.27
N GLN A 166 26.60 -5.32 -6.59
CA GLN A 166 25.37 -5.08 -7.35
C GLN A 166 24.20 -5.98 -6.89
N LYS A 167 24.47 -7.24 -6.56
CA LYS A 167 23.45 -8.14 -5.99
C LYS A 167 23.05 -7.71 -4.58
N LEU A 168 24.02 -7.31 -3.77
CA LEU A 168 23.79 -6.91 -2.39
C LEU A 168 23.03 -5.58 -2.30
N PHE A 169 23.29 -4.60 -3.17
CA PHE A 169 22.57 -3.31 -3.16
C PHE A 169 21.06 -3.49 -3.37
N LYS A 170 20.64 -4.40 -4.26
CA LYS A 170 19.23 -4.72 -4.51
C LYS A 170 18.48 -5.20 -3.26
N VAL A 171 19.18 -5.89 -2.37
CA VAL A 171 18.59 -6.49 -1.17
C VAL A 171 18.75 -5.58 0.05
N LEU A 172 19.92 -4.96 0.21
CA LEU A 172 20.22 -4.13 1.36
C LEU A 172 19.52 -2.77 1.30
N LYS A 173 19.34 -2.17 0.11
CA LYS A 173 18.72 -0.85 -0.08
C LYS A 173 19.21 0.17 0.97
N GLU A 174 18.33 0.72 1.82
CA GLU A 174 18.67 1.72 2.84
C GLU A 174 19.56 1.16 3.98
N LYS A 175 19.70 -0.16 4.09
CA LYS A 175 20.60 -0.86 5.04
C LYS A 175 22.01 -1.08 4.48
N THR A 176 22.28 -0.56 3.28
CA THR A 176 23.61 -0.66 2.65
C THR A 176 24.69 -0.06 3.56
N PRO A 177 25.73 -0.83 3.90
CA PRO A 177 26.84 -0.35 4.72
C PRO A 177 27.63 0.78 4.08
N GLU A 178 28.11 1.67 4.95
CA GLU A 178 28.88 2.84 4.55
C GLU A 178 30.14 2.52 3.73
N PHE A 179 30.87 1.44 4.05
CA PHE A 179 32.07 1.06 3.29
C PHE A 179 31.76 0.61 1.85
N MET A 180 30.56 0.07 1.61
CA MET A 180 30.11 -0.27 0.26
C MET A 180 29.76 0.99 -0.51
N ILE A 181 29.08 1.94 0.13
CA ILE A 181 28.76 3.25 -0.44
C ILE A 181 30.05 3.99 -0.82
N ARG A 182 31.07 4.02 0.06
CA ARG A 182 32.38 4.62 -0.25
C ARG A 182 33.08 3.98 -1.45
N SER A 183 33.00 2.65 -1.56
CA SER A 183 33.52 1.95 -2.73
C SER A 183 32.82 2.41 -4.01
N ALA A 184 31.52 2.70 -3.93
CA ALA A 184 30.76 3.14 -5.08
C ALA A 184 31.10 4.56 -5.57
N PHE A 185 31.62 5.41 -4.69
CA PHE A 185 32.10 6.75 -5.07
C PHE A 185 33.53 6.78 -5.59
N SER A 186 34.35 5.79 -5.23
CA SER A 186 35.78 5.79 -5.55
C SER A 186 36.08 5.18 -6.91
N ASP A 187 35.22 4.26 -7.36
CA ASP A 187 35.39 3.54 -8.60
C ASP A 187 34.17 3.81 -9.51
N ASP A 188 34.39 4.32 -10.72
CA ASP A 188 33.34 4.74 -11.67
C ASP A 188 32.37 3.60 -12.11
N ASP A 189 32.65 2.35 -11.73
CA ASP A 189 31.92 1.15 -12.17
C ASP A 189 30.82 0.67 -11.20
N PHE A 190 30.65 1.27 -10.02
CA PHE A 190 29.57 0.90 -9.10
C PHE A 190 28.38 1.85 -9.21
N SER A 191 27.20 1.28 -9.45
CA SER A 191 25.96 2.04 -9.45
C SER A 191 25.19 1.81 -8.15
N LEU A 192 24.76 2.91 -7.50
CA LEU A 192 23.82 2.90 -6.37
C LEU A 192 22.35 2.96 -6.82
N LYS A 193 22.07 2.76 -8.12
CA LYS A 193 20.73 2.89 -8.69
C LYS A 193 19.65 2.07 -7.97
N HIS A 194 20.00 0.88 -7.48
CA HIS A 194 19.05 0.00 -6.79
C HIS A 194 18.77 0.36 -5.33
N VAL A 195 19.35 1.45 -4.81
CA VAL A 195 19.21 1.85 -3.41
C VAL A 195 18.01 2.77 -3.19
N ALA A 196 17.59 3.52 -4.21
CA ALA A 196 16.46 4.43 -4.10
C ALA A 196 15.13 3.67 -4.02
N SER A 197 14.20 4.16 -3.21
CA SER A 197 12.83 3.63 -3.12
C SER A 197 11.84 4.78 -3.01
N TYR A 198 10.87 4.82 -3.92
CA TYR A 198 9.79 5.79 -3.90
C TYR A 198 8.93 5.68 -2.64
N ARG A 199 8.61 4.46 -2.21
CA ARG A 199 7.91 4.20 -0.94
C ARG A 199 8.66 4.76 0.25
N ALA A 200 9.98 4.55 0.31
CA ALA A 200 10.82 5.08 1.38
C ALA A 200 10.84 6.61 1.35
N SER A 201 11.00 7.20 0.16
CA SER A 201 10.98 8.67 -0.04
C SER A 201 9.66 9.30 0.41
N LEU A 202 8.50 8.77 0.00
CA LEU A 202 7.20 9.26 0.45
C LEU A 202 7.00 9.08 1.96
N THR A 203 7.43 7.95 2.52
CA THR A 203 7.33 7.69 3.96
C THR A 203 8.18 8.68 4.76
N ASN A 204 9.41 8.93 4.32
CA ASN A 204 10.29 9.94 4.90
C ASN A 204 9.70 11.35 4.77
N ARG A 205 9.08 11.65 3.62
CA ARG A 205 8.41 12.94 3.41
C ARG A 205 7.25 13.13 4.38
N MET A 206 6.40 12.12 4.56
CA MET A 206 5.34 12.16 5.57
C MET A 206 5.87 12.25 7.00
N ARG A 207 7.02 11.64 7.29
CA ARG A 207 7.70 11.80 8.58
C ARG A 207 8.19 13.24 8.78
N GLN A 208 8.73 13.88 7.75
CA GLN A 208 9.09 15.31 7.81
C GLN A 208 7.87 16.17 8.12
N TYR A 209 6.72 15.91 7.47
CA TYR A 209 5.46 16.62 7.77
C TYR A 209 5.05 16.47 9.24
N GLN A 210 5.11 15.26 9.80
CA GLN A 210 4.79 15.04 11.21
C GLN A 210 5.70 15.82 12.18
N ILE A 211 6.97 16.00 11.83
CA ILE A 211 7.96 16.69 12.68
C ILE A 211 7.82 18.21 12.57
N THR A 212 7.66 18.71 11.35
CA THR A 212 7.70 20.15 11.03
C THR A 212 6.32 20.79 11.06
N GLY A 213 5.26 20.01 10.88
CA GLY A 213 3.88 20.47 10.77
C GLY A 213 3.53 21.07 9.40
N GLU A 214 4.50 21.23 8.50
CA GLU A 214 4.28 21.82 7.18
C GLU A 214 5.15 21.19 6.10
N LEU A 215 4.61 21.04 4.90
CA LEU A 215 5.35 20.73 3.69
C LEU A 215 4.77 21.55 2.54
N PRO A 216 5.58 22.00 1.57
CA PRO A 216 5.07 22.87 0.53
C PRO A 216 3.91 22.30 -0.28
N GLU A 217 4.01 21.04 -0.67
CA GLU A 217 2.98 20.32 -1.41
C GLU A 217 1.69 20.10 -0.60
N MET A 218 1.77 19.99 0.73
CA MET A 218 0.59 19.80 1.58
C MET A 218 -0.30 21.04 1.64
N VAL A 219 0.24 22.23 1.38
CA VAL A 219 -0.55 23.47 1.25
C VAL A 219 -1.48 23.39 0.05
N LEU A 220 -1.06 22.70 -1.01
CA LEU A 220 -1.82 22.54 -2.26
C LEU A 220 -2.77 21.33 -2.22
N ASP A 221 -2.83 20.57 -1.12
CA ASP A 221 -3.84 19.54 -0.89
C ASP A 221 -5.23 20.16 -0.65
N ASP A 222 -5.27 21.42 -0.17
CA ASP A 222 -6.51 22.20 -0.12
C ASP A 222 -6.93 22.62 -1.52
N LYS A 223 -8.12 22.16 -1.93
CA LYS A 223 -8.64 22.35 -3.27
C LYS A 223 -8.84 23.83 -3.66
N LYS A 224 -9.22 24.71 -2.73
CA LYS A 224 -9.41 26.14 -3.03
C LYS A 224 -8.08 26.83 -3.27
N ILE A 225 -7.08 26.51 -2.44
CA ILE A 225 -5.72 27.00 -2.59
C ILE A 225 -5.12 26.50 -3.92
N ALA A 226 -5.30 25.21 -4.23
CA ALA A 226 -4.89 24.62 -5.49
C ALA A 226 -5.51 25.33 -6.69
N TYR A 227 -6.82 25.61 -6.67
CA TYR A 227 -7.52 26.27 -7.77
C TYR A 227 -6.98 27.67 -8.02
N ARG A 228 -6.78 28.48 -6.98
CA ARG A 228 -6.16 29.81 -7.10
C ARG A 228 -4.74 29.73 -7.69
N PHE A 229 -3.95 28.73 -7.26
CA PHE A 229 -2.63 28.50 -7.81
C PHE A 229 -2.69 28.19 -9.32
N MET A 230 -3.64 27.36 -9.75
CA MET A 230 -3.80 26.97 -11.15
C MET A 230 -4.36 28.11 -12.03
N GLU A 231 -5.31 28.90 -11.51
CA GLU A 231 -5.82 30.11 -12.18
C GLU A 231 -4.70 31.12 -12.43
N SER A 232 -3.79 31.31 -11.46
CA SER A 232 -2.63 32.21 -11.62
C SER A 232 -1.69 31.80 -12.75
N GLN A 233 -1.75 30.53 -13.16
CA GLN A 233 -0.99 29.95 -14.25
C GLN A 233 -1.80 29.79 -15.53
N GLN A 234 -3.04 30.31 -15.56
CA GLN A 234 -3.97 30.21 -16.69
C GLN A 234 -4.31 28.76 -17.07
N VAL A 235 -4.27 27.85 -16.10
CA VAL A 235 -4.68 26.45 -16.31
C VAL A 235 -6.17 26.34 -16.04
N ARG A 236 -6.90 25.70 -16.96
CA ARG A 236 -8.35 25.50 -16.84
C ARG A 236 -8.66 24.68 -15.60
N ILE A 237 -9.57 25.19 -14.78
CA ILE A 237 -10.20 24.50 -13.66
C ILE A 237 -11.70 24.33 -13.96
N PRO A 238 -12.39 23.34 -13.37
CA PRO A 238 -13.82 23.23 -13.56
C PRO A 238 -14.54 24.34 -12.78
N TRP A 239 -15.63 24.86 -13.34
CA TRP A 239 -16.52 25.74 -12.60
C TRP A 239 -17.08 25.03 -11.35
N LEU A 240 -17.17 25.75 -10.23
CA LEU A 240 -17.71 25.28 -8.96
C LEU A 240 -18.78 26.22 -8.45
N SER A 241 -19.84 25.66 -7.84
CA SER A 241 -20.81 26.47 -7.11
C SER A 241 -20.16 27.14 -5.89
N VAL A 242 -20.46 28.42 -5.70
CA VAL A 242 -19.98 29.21 -4.55
C VAL A 242 -20.60 28.71 -3.24
N GLU A 243 -21.86 28.28 -3.31
CA GLU A 243 -22.62 27.78 -2.18
C GLU A 243 -22.62 26.25 -2.13
N SER A 244 -22.89 25.72 -0.93
CA SER A 244 -23.20 24.31 -0.73
C SER A 244 -24.69 24.13 -0.51
N TYR A 245 -25.21 22.97 -0.91
CA TYR A 245 -26.61 22.61 -0.88
C TYR A 245 -26.85 21.43 0.08
N THR A 246 -28.04 21.34 0.64
CA THR A 246 -28.57 20.04 1.10
C THR A 246 -29.10 19.26 -0.10
N TYR A 247 -29.25 17.93 0.00
CA TYR A 247 -29.78 17.14 -1.10
C TYR A 247 -31.19 17.62 -1.52
N LYS A 248 -32.00 18.15 -0.59
CA LYS A 248 -33.34 18.69 -0.90
C LYS A 248 -33.34 20.04 -1.59
N GLN A 249 -32.26 20.81 -1.45
CA GLN A 249 -32.16 22.19 -1.94
C GLN A 249 -31.32 22.30 -3.22
N ILE A 250 -30.69 21.20 -3.65
CA ILE A 250 -29.84 21.22 -4.83
C ILE A 250 -30.67 21.50 -6.09
N PRO A 251 -30.31 22.51 -6.90
CA PRO A 251 -31.11 22.90 -8.05
C PRO A 251 -31.08 21.83 -9.15
N GLN A 252 -32.25 21.58 -9.76
CA GLN A 252 -32.38 20.71 -10.93
C GLN A 252 -31.69 21.34 -12.14
N LYS A 253 -30.53 20.81 -12.53
CA LYS A 253 -29.74 21.28 -13.67
C LYS A 253 -29.12 20.09 -14.41
N ALA A 254 -29.00 20.24 -15.72
CA ALA A 254 -28.27 19.32 -16.60
C ALA A 254 -26.81 19.77 -16.78
N ASN A 255 -25.97 18.89 -17.33
CA ASN A 255 -24.55 19.10 -17.60
C ASN A 255 -23.74 19.52 -16.36
N ILE A 256 -23.97 18.83 -15.25
CA ILE A 256 -23.27 19.10 -13.98
C ILE A 256 -22.81 17.81 -13.31
N VAL A 257 -21.85 17.95 -12.41
CA VAL A 257 -21.49 16.93 -11.42
C VAL A 257 -21.99 17.38 -10.05
N ILE A 258 -22.66 16.49 -9.35
CA ILE A 258 -23.07 16.68 -7.95
C ILE A 258 -22.17 15.82 -7.08
N LYS A 259 -21.55 16.41 -6.06
CA LYS A 259 -20.70 15.68 -5.13
C LYS A 259 -20.76 16.23 -3.72
N PRO A 260 -20.50 15.41 -2.69
CA PRO A 260 -20.36 15.90 -1.33
C PRO A 260 -19.17 16.88 -1.22
N VAL A 261 -19.29 17.86 -0.33
CA VAL A 261 -18.19 18.80 0.02
C VAL A 261 -16.97 18.02 0.51
N ASN A 262 -17.21 16.98 1.31
CA ASN A 262 -16.18 16.08 1.84
C ASN A 262 -16.50 14.66 1.37
N GLY A 263 -15.79 14.18 0.35
CA GLY A 263 -15.98 12.83 -0.17
C GLY A 263 -14.72 12.31 -0.84
N ALA A 264 -14.60 10.97 -0.88
CA ALA A 264 -13.47 10.28 -1.49
C ALA A 264 -13.95 9.03 -2.23
N GLY A 265 -13.19 8.62 -3.25
CA GLY A 265 -13.41 7.36 -3.98
C GLY A 265 -14.73 7.28 -4.74
N GLY A 266 -15.25 8.41 -5.23
CA GLY A 266 -16.48 8.49 -6.03
C GLY A 266 -17.79 8.26 -5.28
N ARG A 267 -17.76 8.14 -3.94
CA ARG A 267 -18.96 7.94 -3.12
C ARG A 267 -19.82 9.20 -3.11
N GLY A 268 -21.10 9.05 -3.46
CA GLY A 268 -22.02 10.19 -3.58
C GLY A 268 -21.65 11.12 -4.73
N VAL A 269 -20.92 10.66 -5.76
CA VAL A 269 -20.67 11.50 -6.94
C VAL A 269 -21.64 11.09 -8.03
N TYR A 270 -22.36 12.08 -8.56
CA TYR A 270 -23.37 11.89 -9.59
C TYR A 270 -23.05 12.78 -10.80
N ILE A 271 -23.00 12.17 -11.98
CA ILE A 271 -22.95 12.88 -13.25
C ILE A 271 -24.38 13.08 -13.72
N VAL A 272 -24.80 14.32 -13.95
CA VAL A 272 -26.12 14.66 -14.48
C VAL A 272 -25.94 15.15 -15.90
N ASN A 273 -26.08 14.25 -16.87
CA ASN A 273 -26.10 14.63 -18.29
C ASN A 273 -27.40 15.37 -18.60
N GLU A 274 -28.52 14.78 -18.18
CA GLU A 274 -29.87 15.34 -18.27
C GLU A 274 -30.64 15.01 -17.00
N ILE A 275 -31.79 15.66 -16.77
CA ILE A 275 -32.63 15.42 -15.58
C ILE A 275 -33.09 13.96 -15.47
N ASN A 276 -33.14 13.25 -16.61
CA ASN A 276 -33.52 11.84 -16.72
C ASN A 276 -32.37 10.91 -17.13
N ASP A 277 -31.13 11.41 -17.15
CA ASP A 277 -29.91 10.64 -17.44
C ASP A 277 -28.83 11.02 -16.44
N ILE A 278 -28.84 10.30 -15.30
CA ILE A 278 -27.97 10.58 -14.16
C ILE A 278 -27.18 9.31 -13.84
N ILE A 279 -25.87 9.42 -13.72
CA ILE A 279 -24.99 8.27 -13.44
C ILE A 279 -24.42 8.40 -12.03
N ASN A 280 -24.63 7.37 -11.20
CA ASN A 280 -23.89 7.21 -9.96
C ASN A 280 -22.48 6.68 -10.25
N VAL A 281 -21.46 7.52 -10.05
CA VAL A 281 -20.07 7.22 -10.43
C VAL A 281 -19.52 6.00 -9.69
N LYS A 282 -20.00 5.70 -8.48
CA LYS A 282 -19.42 4.62 -7.67
C LYS A 282 -19.68 3.23 -8.23
N ASN A 283 -20.85 3.03 -8.83
CA ASN A 283 -21.35 1.71 -9.26
C ASN A 283 -21.88 1.69 -10.70
N GLY A 284 -21.83 2.81 -11.42
CA GLY A 284 -22.33 2.93 -12.79
C GLY A 284 -23.86 2.84 -12.90
N GLU A 285 -24.60 2.96 -11.80
CA GLU A 285 -26.06 2.92 -11.83
C GLU A 285 -26.62 4.16 -12.54
N ILE A 286 -27.52 3.93 -13.50
CA ILE A 286 -28.25 4.98 -14.20
C ILE A 286 -29.56 5.25 -13.46
N LEU A 287 -29.80 6.51 -13.09
CA LEU A 287 -31.02 7.00 -12.47
C LEU A 287 -31.83 7.78 -13.51
N SER A 288 -33.09 7.39 -13.69
CA SER A 288 -33.94 7.87 -14.77
C SER A 288 -34.68 9.18 -14.49
N ASN A 289 -34.52 9.77 -13.31
CA ASN A 289 -35.13 11.04 -12.92
C ASN A 289 -34.51 11.62 -11.63
N TRP A 290 -34.82 12.88 -11.37
CA TRP A 290 -34.33 13.62 -10.21
C TRP A 290 -34.78 13.06 -8.85
N ASP A 291 -36.02 12.54 -8.74
CA ASP A 291 -36.53 12.00 -7.47
C ASP A 291 -35.75 10.75 -7.03
N LEU A 292 -35.31 9.93 -7.99
CA LEU A 292 -34.42 8.80 -7.74
C LEU A 292 -33.03 9.27 -7.27
N LEU A 293 -32.49 10.34 -7.87
CA LEU A 293 -31.25 10.97 -7.39
C LEU A 293 -31.40 11.42 -5.93
N LEU A 294 -32.44 12.18 -5.60
CA LEU A 294 -32.67 12.65 -4.23
C LEU A 294 -32.80 11.49 -3.24
N SER A 295 -33.54 10.45 -3.61
CA SER A 295 -33.68 9.22 -2.82
C SER A 295 -32.34 8.52 -2.60
N ARG A 296 -31.46 8.52 -3.61
CA ARG A 296 -30.13 7.93 -3.54
C ARG A 296 -29.18 8.73 -2.67
N MET A 297 -29.20 10.05 -2.78
CA MET A 297 -28.43 10.97 -1.92
C MET A 297 -28.85 10.82 -0.45
N GLU A 298 -30.15 10.75 -0.18
CA GLU A 298 -30.67 10.49 1.18
C GLU A 298 -30.17 9.14 1.71
N LYS A 299 -30.24 8.09 0.88
CA LYS A 299 -29.74 6.77 1.25
C LYS A 299 -28.25 6.78 1.54
N ASP A 300 -27.45 7.49 0.75
CA ASP A 300 -26.00 7.60 0.99
C ASP A 300 -25.68 8.31 2.32
N ILE A 301 -26.50 9.27 2.75
CA ILE A 301 -26.38 9.91 4.06
C ILE A 301 -26.77 8.93 5.18
N VAL A 302 -27.92 8.26 5.05
CA VAL A 302 -28.44 7.31 6.06
C VAL A 302 -27.49 6.13 6.27
N GLU A 303 -26.90 5.62 5.18
CA GLU A 303 -25.95 4.51 5.19
C GLU A 303 -24.52 4.97 5.52
N LYS A 304 -24.34 6.25 5.87
CA LYS A 304 -23.05 6.89 6.22
C LYS A 304 -21.97 6.72 5.15
N ARG A 305 -22.39 6.65 3.88
CA ARG A 305 -21.48 6.73 2.73
C ARG A 305 -21.04 8.17 2.46
N VAL A 306 -21.92 9.11 2.78
CA VAL A 306 -21.66 10.55 2.83
C VAL A 306 -21.85 11.01 4.26
N GLU A 307 -20.86 11.71 4.82
CA GLU A 307 -20.83 12.04 6.25
C GLU A 307 -21.81 13.17 6.61
N LYS A 308 -21.93 14.17 5.73
CA LYS A 308 -22.73 15.38 5.95
C LYS A 308 -23.59 15.67 4.73
N ASP A 309 -24.80 16.17 4.96
CA ASP A 309 -25.71 16.65 3.91
C ASP A 309 -25.26 18.02 3.39
N GLN A 310 -24.09 18.03 2.76
CA GLN A 310 -23.45 19.21 2.18
C GLN A 310 -22.89 18.83 0.82
N TRP A 311 -23.48 19.37 -0.23
CA TRP A 311 -23.22 19.03 -1.62
C TRP A 311 -22.82 20.27 -2.40
N VAL A 312 -21.98 20.09 -3.41
CA VAL A 312 -21.58 21.13 -4.35
C VAL A 312 -21.87 20.68 -5.77
N ILE A 313 -22.03 21.67 -6.64
CA ILE A 313 -22.18 21.47 -8.07
C ILE A 313 -20.86 21.85 -8.73
N GLU A 314 -20.37 20.99 -9.61
CA GLU A 314 -19.20 21.22 -10.45
C GLU A 314 -19.59 21.11 -11.93
N GLU A 315 -18.84 21.77 -12.80
CA GLU A 315 -18.89 21.59 -14.26
C GLU A 315 -18.74 20.12 -14.63
N LEU A 316 -19.61 19.63 -15.52
CA LEU A 316 -19.39 18.32 -16.14
C LEU A 316 -18.38 18.44 -17.27
N ILE A 317 -17.23 17.80 -17.10
CA ILE A 317 -16.17 17.75 -18.12
C ILE A 317 -16.36 16.49 -18.97
N LEU A 318 -16.47 16.69 -20.28
CA LEU A 318 -16.66 15.63 -21.26
C LEU A 318 -15.43 15.52 -22.16
N GLU A 319 -15.04 14.28 -22.45
CA GLU A 319 -14.06 13.98 -23.49
C GLU A 319 -14.67 14.13 -24.88
N ASP A 320 -15.95 13.78 -25.03
CA ASP A 320 -16.71 13.95 -26.27
C ASP A 320 -18.09 14.54 -25.91
N ASN A 321 -18.33 15.77 -26.36
CA ASN A 321 -19.59 16.47 -26.13
C ASN A 321 -20.77 15.85 -26.92
N ASN A 322 -20.53 15.26 -28.09
CA ASN A 322 -21.58 14.68 -28.93
C ASN A 322 -22.09 13.37 -28.33
N ASP A 323 -21.16 12.51 -27.90
CA ASP A 323 -21.47 11.20 -27.33
C ASP A 323 -21.71 11.25 -25.81
N LYS A 324 -21.57 12.44 -25.19
CA LYS A 324 -21.67 12.66 -23.74
C LYS A 324 -20.74 11.74 -22.94
N THR A 325 -19.55 11.49 -23.49
CA THR A 325 -18.56 10.62 -22.86
C THR A 325 -17.86 11.38 -21.74
N PRO A 326 -17.96 10.93 -20.47
CA PRO A 326 -17.28 11.58 -19.37
C PRO A 326 -15.77 11.62 -19.59
N ALA A 327 -15.12 12.70 -19.18
CA ALA A 327 -13.68 12.83 -19.26
C ALA A 327 -12.94 11.72 -18.50
N ARG A 328 -11.86 11.21 -19.08
CA ARG A 328 -10.94 10.28 -18.41
C ARG A 328 -10.05 11.03 -17.42
N ASP A 329 -9.70 10.37 -16.31
CA ASP A 329 -8.70 10.92 -15.40
C ASP A 329 -7.30 10.71 -15.99
N ILE A 330 -6.48 11.74 -15.95
CA ILE A 330 -5.04 11.67 -16.26
C ILE A 330 -4.28 12.12 -15.02
N LYS A 331 -3.41 11.28 -14.48
CA LYS A 331 -2.66 11.57 -13.26
C LYS A 331 -1.17 11.54 -13.54
N PHE A 332 -0.53 12.70 -13.51
CA PHE A 332 0.90 12.85 -13.77
C PHE A 332 1.66 12.74 -12.45
N TYR A 333 2.55 11.76 -12.34
CA TYR A 333 3.50 11.65 -11.24
C TYR A 333 4.69 12.56 -11.55
N CYS A 334 4.69 13.75 -10.95
CA CYS A 334 5.67 14.79 -11.26
C CYS A 334 6.77 14.86 -10.19
N PHE A 335 8.01 14.94 -10.67
CA PHE A 335 9.25 14.98 -9.92
C PHE A 335 10.00 16.28 -10.23
N TYR A 336 9.53 17.38 -9.62
CA TYR A 336 10.10 18.73 -9.75
C TYR A 336 10.54 19.13 -11.18
N GLY A 337 9.57 19.40 -12.05
CA GLY A 337 9.84 19.79 -13.44
C GLY A 337 9.95 18.64 -14.43
N GLN A 338 9.72 17.40 -13.99
CA GLN A 338 9.76 16.20 -14.82
C GLN A 338 8.56 15.32 -14.53
N VAL A 339 7.95 14.72 -15.56
CA VAL A 339 6.94 13.67 -15.37
C VAL A 339 7.65 12.31 -15.45
N GLY A 340 7.50 11.50 -14.41
CA GLY A 340 8.10 10.15 -14.39
C GLY A 340 7.14 9.04 -14.85
N LEU A 341 5.84 9.24 -14.62
CA LEU A 341 4.80 8.24 -14.92
C LEU A 341 3.44 8.92 -15.08
N VAL A 342 2.59 8.38 -15.95
CA VAL A 342 1.20 8.84 -16.15
C VAL A 342 0.23 7.69 -15.94
N LEU A 343 -0.81 7.93 -15.13
CA LEU A 343 -1.94 7.02 -14.98
C LEU A 343 -3.16 7.58 -15.70
N GLU A 344 -3.66 6.82 -16.66
CA GLU A 344 -4.90 7.09 -17.36
C GLU A 344 -6.01 6.17 -16.81
N ILE A 345 -7.17 6.75 -16.48
CA ILE A 345 -8.29 6.02 -15.88
C ILE A 345 -9.59 6.33 -16.62
N ILE A 346 -10.29 5.28 -17.03
CA ILE A 346 -11.70 5.35 -17.39
C ILE A 346 -12.49 4.86 -16.19
N ARG A 347 -13.50 5.63 -15.75
CA ARG A 347 -14.33 5.26 -14.57
C ARG A 347 -15.64 4.57 -14.92
N THR A 348 -16.17 4.85 -16.10
CA THR A 348 -17.50 4.41 -16.55
C THR A 348 -17.38 3.70 -17.90
N PRO A 349 -18.07 2.56 -18.11
CA PRO A 349 -18.95 1.88 -17.17
C PRO A 349 -18.22 1.13 -16.04
N GLU A 350 -16.94 0.83 -16.22
CA GLU A 350 -16.10 0.14 -15.23
C GLU A 350 -14.74 0.82 -15.12
N SER A 351 -14.13 0.75 -13.93
CA SER A 351 -12.81 1.32 -13.71
C SER A 351 -11.72 0.53 -14.43
N LYS A 352 -11.02 1.17 -15.37
CA LYS A 352 -9.89 0.60 -16.11
C LYS A 352 -8.69 1.53 -16.04
N TYR A 353 -7.49 0.96 -16.06
CA TYR A 353 -6.25 1.69 -15.82
C TYR A 353 -5.25 1.48 -16.98
N CYS A 354 -4.51 2.52 -17.36
CA CYS A 354 -3.39 2.41 -18.30
C CYS A 354 -2.23 3.25 -17.77
N TRP A 355 -1.03 2.67 -17.74
CA TRP A 355 0.17 3.36 -17.30
C TRP A 355 1.06 3.70 -18.49
N TRP A 356 1.66 4.88 -18.43
CA TRP A 356 2.57 5.40 -19.45
C TRP A 356 3.85 5.93 -18.82
N ASP A 357 4.99 5.69 -19.47
CA ASP A 357 6.27 6.30 -19.11
C ASP A 357 6.39 7.75 -19.62
N ALA A 358 7.55 8.37 -19.38
CA ALA A 358 7.83 9.75 -19.77
C ALA A 358 7.91 9.93 -21.31
N GLU A 359 8.19 8.85 -22.02
CA GLU A 359 8.31 8.79 -23.48
C GLU A 359 6.97 8.50 -24.17
N GLY A 360 5.90 8.28 -23.40
CA GLY A 360 4.57 7.98 -23.92
C GLY A 360 4.39 6.51 -24.34
N ASN A 361 5.23 5.59 -23.86
CA ASN A 361 5.03 4.16 -24.03
C ASN A 361 4.21 3.58 -22.89
N ARG A 362 3.38 2.57 -23.21
CA ARG A 362 2.64 1.82 -22.19
C ARG A 362 3.58 0.96 -21.37
N VAL A 363 3.44 1.01 -20.05
CA VAL A 363 4.28 0.24 -19.11
C VAL A 363 3.45 -0.56 -18.12
N PHE A 364 4.06 -1.57 -17.52
CA PHE A 364 3.51 -2.30 -16.40
C PHE A 364 4.22 -1.86 -15.13
N THR A 365 3.48 -1.75 -14.04
CA THR A 365 4.00 -1.18 -12.78
C THR A 365 3.76 -2.08 -11.58
N GLY A 366 3.28 -3.31 -11.79
CA GLY A 366 2.74 -4.20 -10.75
C GLY A 366 1.35 -3.80 -10.25
N LYS A 367 1.01 -2.51 -10.34
CA LYS A 367 -0.22 -1.92 -9.80
C LYS A 367 -1.37 -1.93 -10.81
N TYR A 368 -2.54 -2.40 -10.37
CA TYR A 368 -3.78 -2.52 -11.16
C TYR A 368 -3.72 -3.48 -12.37
N ASN A 369 -2.80 -4.44 -12.38
CA ASN A 369 -2.60 -5.38 -13.49
C ASN A 369 -3.86 -6.16 -13.94
N ASN A 370 -4.85 -6.33 -13.05
CA ASN A 370 -6.09 -7.06 -13.33
C ASN A 370 -7.16 -6.24 -14.08
N SER A 371 -6.93 -4.96 -14.34
CA SER A 371 -7.93 -4.05 -14.93
C SER A 371 -7.31 -3.11 -15.97
N LEU A 372 -6.29 -3.60 -16.68
CA LEU A 372 -5.60 -2.82 -17.68
C LEU A 372 -6.41 -2.69 -18.98
N PHE A 373 -6.31 -1.54 -19.65
CA PHE A 373 -6.86 -1.31 -20.98
C PHE A 373 -5.84 -0.64 -21.90
N GLU A 374 -6.18 -0.53 -23.19
CA GLU A 374 -5.42 0.26 -24.16
C GLU A 374 -5.92 1.71 -24.12
N GLY A 375 -5.16 2.55 -23.42
CA GLY A 375 -5.44 3.97 -23.30
C GLY A 375 -5.03 4.77 -24.53
N LEU A 376 -5.36 6.05 -24.53
CA LEU A 376 -4.95 7.00 -25.57
C LEU A 376 -3.67 7.74 -25.20
N GLY A 377 -3.26 7.69 -23.93
CA GLY A 377 -2.09 8.39 -23.43
C GLY A 377 -2.27 9.90 -23.42
N VAL A 378 -1.13 10.59 -23.44
CA VAL A 378 -1.03 12.05 -23.33
C VAL A 378 -0.15 12.60 -24.43
N THR A 379 -0.37 13.86 -24.81
CA THR A 379 0.50 14.56 -25.76
C THR A 379 1.74 15.11 -25.07
N ASN A 380 2.75 15.49 -25.85
CA ASN A 380 3.96 16.14 -25.30
C ASN A 380 3.63 17.48 -24.64
N ASP A 381 2.68 18.26 -25.20
CA ASP A 381 2.26 19.54 -24.63
C ASP A 381 1.57 19.34 -23.27
N GLU A 382 0.79 18.27 -23.13
CA GLU A 382 0.17 17.87 -21.86
C GLU A 382 1.22 17.48 -20.80
N MET A 383 2.26 16.75 -21.21
CA MET A 383 3.41 16.40 -20.35
C MET A 383 4.21 17.65 -19.94
N GLU A 384 4.51 18.54 -20.88
CA GLU A 384 5.24 19.78 -20.64
C GLU A 384 4.47 20.72 -19.72
N LEU A 385 3.13 20.79 -19.86
CA LEU A 385 2.27 21.54 -18.96
C LEU A 385 2.40 21.02 -17.52
N ALA A 386 2.25 19.71 -17.30
CA ALA A 386 2.35 19.10 -15.97
C ALA A 386 3.75 19.29 -15.35
N ALA A 387 4.80 19.09 -16.15
CA ALA A 387 6.18 19.36 -15.77
C ALA A 387 6.36 20.83 -15.35
N THR A 388 5.90 21.78 -16.16
CA THR A 388 5.99 23.22 -15.89
C THR A 388 5.30 23.59 -14.58
N ILE A 389 4.06 23.12 -14.36
CA ILE A 389 3.32 23.36 -13.11
C ILE A 389 4.12 22.83 -11.92
N SER A 390 4.62 21.59 -12.00
CA SER A 390 5.38 20.98 -10.90
C SER A 390 6.68 21.73 -10.58
N SER A 391 7.35 22.30 -11.58
CA SER A 391 8.59 23.09 -11.40
C SER A 391 8.40 24.40 -10.63
N ARG A 392 7.14 24.85 -10.48
CA ARG A 392 6.74 26.06 -9.75
C ARG A 392 6.35 25.76 -8.30
N ILE A 393 6.39 24.49 -7.89
CA ILE A 393 6.08 24.04 -6.54
C ILE A 393 7.41 23.64 -5.88
N PRO A 394 7.76 24.15 -4.69
CA PRO A 394 9.00 23.79 -4.02
C PRO A 394 8.88 22.42 -3.32
N SER A 395 8.58 21.37 -4.09
CA SER A 395 8.47 19.98 -3.64
C SER A 395 9.20 19.05 -4.61
N PRO A 396 9.91 18.02 -4.12
CA PRO A 396 10.53 17.02 -4.98
C PRO A 396 9.49 16.18 -5.72
N PHE A 397 8.28 16.03 -5.16
CA PHE A 397 7.22 15.22 -5.75
C PHE A 397 5.84 15.83 -5.52
N ILE A 398 4.99 15.76 -6.53
CA ILE A 398 3.55 15.95 -6.41
C ILE A 398 2.85 15.23 -7.56
N ARG A 399 1.76 14.53 -7.29
CA ARG A 399 0.90 14.04 -8.37
C ARG A 399 -0.08 15.14 -8.77
N ILE A 400 -0.26 15.35 -10.07
CA ILE A 400 -1.20 16.33 -10.61
C ILE A 400 -2.29 15.57 -11.37
N ASP A 401 -3.52 15.72 -10.91
CA ASP A 401 -4.68 15.01 -11.44
C ASP A 401 -5.48 15.96 -12.33
N PHE A 402 -5.73 15.53 -13.58
CA PHE A 402 -6.53 16.23 -14.57
C PHE A 402 -7.70 15.36 -15.04
N LEU A 403 -8.71 16.02 -15.59
CA LEU A 403 -9.71 15.45 -16.48
C LEU A 403 -9.35 15.83 -17.92
N LYS A 404 -9.28 14.85 -18.81
CA LYS A 404 -9.01 15.09 -20.23
C LYS A 404 -10.32 15.31 -20.98
N SER A 405 -10.54 16.54 -21.39
CA SER A 405 -11.72 16.98 -22.15
C SER A 405 -11.45 17.06 -23.65
N GLU A 406 -12.50 17.29 -24.44
CA GLU A 406 -12.38 17.58 -25.88
C GLU A 406 -11.43 18.77 -26.15
N ASP A 407 -11.43 19.77 -25.25
CA ASP A 407 -10.64 21.00 -25.37
C ASP A 407 -9.29 20.94 -24.62
N GLY A 408 -8.86 19.75 -24.18
CA GLY A 408 -7.61 19.54 -23.45
C GLY A 408 -7.79 19.31 -21.94
N LEU A 409 -6.71 19.51 -21.18
CA LEU A 409 -6.66 19.16 -19.76
C LEU A 409 -7.38 20.19 -18.87
N VAL A 410 -8.20 19.67 -17.95
CA VAL A 410 -8.87 20.42 -16.90
C VAL A 410 -8.32 19.96 -15.55
N PHE A 411 -7.74 20.88 -14.78
CA PHE A 411 -7.14 20.55 -13.50
C PHE A 411 -8.20 20.07 -12.48
N GLY A 412 -7.94 18.93 -11.85
CA GLY A 412 -8.80 18.36 -10.82
C GLY A 412 -8.27 18.61 -9.41
N GLU A 413 -7.07 18.11 -9.11
CA GLU A 413 -6.44 18.25 -7.79
C GLU A 413 -4.93 18.02 -7.84
N PHE A 414 -4.25 18.50 -6.80
CA PHE A 414 -2.92 18.00 -6.45
C PHE A 414 -3.07 16.85 -5.46
N THR A 415 -2.18 15.87 -5.53
CA THR A 415 -2.11 14.78 -4.56
C THR A 415 -0.67 14.61 -4.07
N PRO A 416 -0.31 15.23 -2.93
CA PRO A 416 1.03 15.09 -2.31
C PRO A 416 1.36 13.65 -1.93
N LYS A 417 0.36 12.89 -1.48
CA LYS A 417 0.48 11.49 -1.06
C LYS A 417 -0.52 10.61 -1.81
N PRO A 418 -0.16 10.10 -3.00
CA PRO A 418 -1.05 9.23 -3.75
C PRO A 418 -1.35 7.94 -2.96
N GLY A 419 -2.60 7.47 -2.99
CA GLY A 419 -2.98 6.22 -2.33
C GLY A 419 -2.30 4.99 -2.95
N ASN A 420 -2.13 3.94 -2.13
CA ASN A 420 -1.61 2.63 -2.52
C ASN A 420 -0.27 2.68 -3.25
N TYR A 421 0.64 3.60 -2.87
CA TYR A 421 1.97 3.66 -3.48
C TYR A 421 2.84 2.44 -3.13
N ASP A 422 2.42 1.66 -2.13
CA ASP A 422 3.01 0.38 -1.74
C ASP A 422 2.75 -0.75 -2.76
N GLU A 423 1.74 -0.64 -3.62
CA GLU A 423 1.35 -1.66 -4.62
C GLU A 423 2.23 -1.70 -5.89
N PHE A 424 3.15 -0.76 -6.09
CA PHE A 424 4.08 -0.81 -7.22
C PHE A 424 4.95 -2.09 -7.16
N ASP A 425 5.49 -2.57 -8.26
CA ASP A 425 6.56 -3.58 -8.18
C ASP A 425 7.89 -2.94 -7.76
N ASP A 426 8.89 -3.76 -7.45
CA ASP A 426 10.20 -3.27 -6.99
C ASP A 426 10.93 -2.46 -8.06
N GLU A 427 10.78 -2.83 -9.34
CA GLU A 427 11.42 -2.11 -10.46
C GLU A 427 10.83 -0.70 -10.61
N THR A 428 9.51 -0.57 -10.53
CA THR A 428 8.84 0.74 -10.58
C THR A 428 9.14 1.57 -9.33
N ASP A 429 9.18 0.95 -8.14
CA ASP A 429 9.52 1.65 -6.90
C ASP A 429 10.96 2.21 -6.92
N GLU A 430 11.91 1.46 -7.47
CA GLU A 430 13.29 1.91 -7.69
C GLU A 430 13.34 3.07 -8.69
N LEU A 431 12.69 2.93 -9.85
CA LEU A 431 12.64 3.97 -10.89
C LEU A 431 12.05 5.29 -10.36
N LEU A 432 10.90 5.23 -9.71
CA LEU A 432 10.27 6.43 -9.11
C LEU A 432 11.10 6.97 -7.94
N GLY A 433 11.87 6.11 -7.27
CA GLY A 433 12.81 6.49 -6.22
C GLY A 433 13.95 7.34 -6.77
N ASP A 434 14.53 6.92 -7.89
CA ASP A 434 15.58 7.67 -8.60
C ASP A 434 15.07 9.05 -9.03
N TYR A 435 13.88 9.13 -9.63
CA TYR A 435 13.27 10.41 -9.99
C TYR A 435 13.06 11.32 -8.78
N PHE A 436 12.66 10.76 -7.63
CA PHE A 436 12.49 11.53 -6.40
C PHE A 436 13.82 12.12 -5.91
N VAL A 437 14.88 11.30 -5.85
CA VAL A 437 16.21 11.75 -5.39
C VAL A 437 16.78 12.80 -6.34
N GLU A 438 16.65 12.60 -7.65
CA GLU A 438 17.08 13.58 -8.65
C GLU A 438 16.32 14.90 -8.51
N ALA A 439 14.99 14.85 -8.38
CA ALA A 439 14.15 16.03 -8.18
C ALA A 439 14.51 16.78 -6.89
N GLN A 440 14.80 16.06 -5.81
CA GLN A 440 15.25 16.67 -4.57
C GLN A 440 16.59 17.40 -4.75
N GLY A 441 17.56 16.77 -5.41
CA GLY A 441 18.85 17.41 -5.72
C GLY A 441 18.71 18.67 -6.58
N LYS A 442 17.85 18.63 -7.62
CA LYS A 442 17.53 19.79 -8.47
C LYS A 442 16.88 20.91 -7.65
N LEU A 443 15.90 20.58 -6.80
CA LEU A 443 15.21 21.55 -5.96
C LEU A 443 16.17 22.23 -4.96
N GLU A 444 17.01 21.44 -4.29
CA GLU A 444 18.02 21.97 -3.35
C GLU A 444 19.00 22.91 -4.07
N HIS A 445 19.48 22.52 -5.26
CA HIS A 445 20.33 23.37 -6.09
C HIS A 445 19.65 24.68 -6.49
N ASP A 446 18.39 24.64 -6.94
CA ASP A 446 17.63 25.84 -7.29
C ASP A 446 17.42 26.78 -6.09
N LEU A 447 17.13 26.22 -4.91
CA LEU A 447 16.97 26.99 -3.67
C LEU A 447 18.29 27.67 -3.27
N ILE A 448 19.41 26.96 -3.33
CA ILE A 448 20.75 27.50 -3.04
C ILE A 448 21.10 28.64 -4.02
N ASN A 449 20.71 28.50 -5.29
CA ASN A 449 20.90 29.54 -6.31
C ASN A 449 19.84 30.65 -6.27
N GLY A 450 18.96 30.65 -5.26
CA GLY A 450 18.05 31.76 -4.99
C GLY A 450 16.74 31.73 -5.78
N LYS A 451 16.31 30.60 -6.34
CA LYS A 451 14.96 30.47 -6.90
C LYS A 451 13.92 30.73 -5.81
N GLN A 452 13.00 31.66 -6.06
CA GLN A 452 12.10 32.17 -5.02
C GLN A 452 10.69 31.58 -5.00
N PHE A 453 10.23 30.89 -6.06
CA PHE A 453 8.86 30.34 -6.14
C PHE A 453 7.77 31.37 -5.80
N GLU A 454 7.79 32.52 -6.48
CA GLU A 454 6.97 33.69 -6.12
C GLU A 454 5.46 33.40 -6.16
N GLU A 455 5.00 32.67 -7.18
CA GLU A 455 3.59 32.29 -7.33
C GLU A 455 3.13 31.41 -6.15
N TYR A 456 3.96 30.44 -5.77
CA TYR A 456 3.69 29.57 -4.62
C TYR A 456 3.67 30.37 -3.30
N LYS A 457 4.66 31.25 -3.09
CA LYS A 457 4.74 32.09 -1.88
C LYS A 457 3.51 32.98 -1.73
N LYS A 458 3.06 33.60 -2.81
CA LYS A 458 1.87 34.44 -2.82
C LYS A 458 0.63 33.65 -2.36
N ILE A 459 0.42 32.47 -2.94
CA ILE A 459 -0.71 31.60 -2.58
C ILE A 459 -0.62 31.12 -1.12
N LYS A 460 0.58 30.75 -0.64
CA LYS A 460 0.78 30.38 0.77
C LYS A 460 0.45 31.52 1.73
N GLN A 461 0.80 32.76 1.39
CA GLN A 461 0.48 33.94 2.19
C GLN A 461 -1.03 34.21 2.25
N GLU A 462 -1.72 34.10 1.11
CA GLU A 462 -3.18 34.25 1.04
C GLU A 462 -3.90 33.18 1.88
N ALA A 463 -3.46 31.93 1.78
CA ALA A 463 -3.99 30.81 2.57
C ALA A 463 -3.87 31.03 4.10
N ASN A 464 -2.75 31.57 4.55
CA ASN A 464 -2.54 31.89 5.96
C ASN A 464 -3.48 33.00 6.45
N ASN A 465 -3.80 33.97 5.60
CA ASN A 465 -4.73 35.05 5.95
C ASN A 465 -6.18 34.55 6.04
N ASP A 466 -6.59 33.64 5.15
CA ASP A 466 -7.93 33.04 5.16
C ASP A 466 -8.18 32.14 6.39
N SER A 467 -7.11 31.65 7.04
CA SER A 467 -7.22 30.78 8.21
C SER A 467 -7.40 31.54 9.54
N VAL A 468 -7.23 32.87 9.53
CA VAL A 468 -7.30 33.73 10.73
C VAL A 468 -8.61 34.51 10.83
N GLY A 469 -9.40 34.58 9.75
CA GLY A 469 -10.73 35.20 9.70
C GLY A 469 -11.85 34.18 9.80
#